data_AF-A0A959B324-F1
#
_entry.id   AF-A0A959B324-F1
#
_cell.length_a   1.000
_cell.length_b   1.000
_cell.length_c   1.000
_cell.angle_alpha   90.00
_cell.angle_beta   90.00
_cell.angle_gamma   90.00
#
_symmetry.space_group_name_H-M   'P 1'
#
loop_
_entity.id
_entity.type
_entity.pdbx_description
1 polymer ?
#
loop_
_entity_poly.entity_id
_entity_poly.type
_entity_poly.pdbx_seq_one_letter_code
_entity_poly.pdbx_strand_id
1 'polypeptide(L)'
;MVKRLFTIFTFGMLLVSHSFGQDTFHELAQDTIVTRPAFLGNVYLLDGKRINLQVMQWFMTDHPLAYDQIRGAAVTDQMAVIGYTAGGLIFLSGYLIGQQDQGTGNDLMLMGGAGLGAGFFLTLISNGYKRRAVLFYNKDIRQFHQKDKNVGLKFGIGENGFTLAASFY
;
A
#
# COMPACT_ATOMS: atom_id res chain seq x y z
N MET A 1 31.40 25.52 -7.08
CA MET A 1 29.93 25.46 -6.99
C MET A 1 29.37 24.06 -6.70
N VAL A 2 30.02 22.97 -7.13
CA VAL A 2 29.56 21.57 -6.95
C VAL A 2 29.40 21.12 -5.48
N LYS A 3 30.19 21.66 -4.55
CA LYS A 3 30.12 21.28 -3.11
C LYS A 3 28.82 21.71 -2.40
N ARG A 4 28.10 22.72 -2.89
CA ARG A 4 26.87 23.22 -2.23
C ARG A 4 25.62 22.43 -2.62
N LEU A 5 25.62 21.74 -3.76
CA LEU A 5 24.47 20.91 -4.18
C LEU A 5 24.39 19.61 -3.39
N PHE A 6 25.54 19.02 -3.03
CA PHE A 6 25.60 17.74 -2.33
C PHE A 6 25.09 17.82 -0.88
N THR A 7 25.27 18.97 -0.23
CA THR A 7 24.82 19.21 1.16
C THR A 7 23.31 19.37 1.26
N ILE A 8 22.65 19.92 0.23
CA ILE A 8 21.18 20.07 0.21
C ILE A 8 20.50 18.70 0.02
N PHE A 9 21.10 17.82 -0.79
CA PHE A 9 20.55 16.48 -1.02
C PHE A 9 20.66 15.57 0.21
N THR A 10 21.71 15.73 1.01
CA THR A 10 21.88 14.98 2.27
C THR A 10 21.00 15.52 3.41
N PHE A 11 20.67 16.82 3.41
CA PHE A 11 19.72 17.38 4.39
C PHE A 11 18.25 17.04 4.06
N GLY A 12 17.89 16.88 2.78
CA GLY A 12 16.54 16.48 2.36
C GLY A 12 16.18 15.04 2.73
N MET A 13 17.16 14.12 2.77
CA MET A 13 16.94 12.72 3.15
C MET A 13 16.84 12.49 4.67
N LEU A 14 17.31 13.44 5.49
CA LEU A 14 17.38 13.26 6.95
C LEU A 14 16.11 13.75 7.68
N LEU A 15 15.22 14.49 7.00
CA LEU A 15 13.95 14.97 7.57
C LEU A 15 12.75 14.02 7.37
N VAL A 16 12.93 12.87 6.72
CA VAL A 16 11.86 11.85 6.57
C VAL A 16 11.90 10.79 7.68
N SER A 17 12.70 11.04 8.72
CA SER A 17 12.78 10.17 9.90
C SER A 17 12.10 10.85 11.07
N HIS A 18 11.08 10.18 11.63
CA HIS A 18 10.36 10.48 12.88
C HIS A 18 9.09 11.31 12.78
N SER A 19 7.97 10.59 12.57
CA SER A 19 6.72 10.77 13.34
C SER A 19 5.80 9.58 13.09
N PHE A 20 6.13 8.43 13.70
CA PHE A 20 5.16 7.32 13.83
C PHE A 20 4.27 7.61 15.04
N GLY A 21 3.31 8.51 14.88
CA GLY A 21 2.24 8.70 15.85
C GLY A 21 1.34 7.47 15.87
N GLN A 22 1.35 6.74 16.98
CA GLN A 22 0.51 5.58 17.22
C GLN A 22 -0.87 6.06 17.70
N ASP A 23 -1.72 6.47 16.78
CA ASP A 23 -3.11 6.73 17.10
C ASP A 23 -3.82 5.37 17.29
N THR A 24 -4.06 5.01 18.55
CA THR A 24 -4.75 3.77 18.95
C THR A 24 -6.26 3.96 18.78
N PHE A 25 -6.88 3.19 17.89
CA PHE A 25 -8.34 3.17 17.71
C PHE A 25 -8.88 1.85 18.26
N HIS A 26 -9.68 1.91 19.32
CA HIS A 26 -10.18 0.77 20.08
C HIS A 26 -11.50 0.17 19.57
N GLU A 27 -11.96 0.52 18.36
CA GLU A 27 -13.29 0.10 17.89
C GLU A 27 -13.32 -0.34 16.42
N LEU A 28 -12.24 -0.96 15.95
CA LEU A 28 -12.20 -1.60 14.64
C LEU A 28 -12.21 -3.11 14.83
N ALA A 29 -13.04 -3.79 14.03
CA ALA A 29 -13.13 -5.25 14.04
C ALA A 29 -11.72 -5.83 13.96
N GLN A 30 -11.40 -6.68 14.94
CA GLN A 30 -10.16 -7.45 15.00
C GLN A 30 -9.90 -8.05 13.61
N ASP A 31 -8.68 -7.88 13.10
CA ASP A 31 -8.22 -8.36 11.78
C ASP A 31 -8.77 -7.64 10.53
N THR A 32 -9.29 -6.41 10.65
CA THR A 32 -9.61 -5.58 9.47
C THR A 32 -8.59 -4.49 9.17
N ILE A 33 -8.32 -4.25 7.88
CA ILE A 33 -7.40 -3.21 7.43
C ILE A 33 -8.17 -1.90 7.18
N VAL A 34 -7.79 -0.84 7.87
CA VAL A 34 -8.33 0.51 7.68
C VAL A 34 -7.51 1.27 6.64
N THR A 35 -8.20 1.91 5.72
CA THR A 35 -7.59 2.80 4.72
C THR A 35 -7.77 4.25 5.16
N ARG A 36 -6.68 5.01 5.29
CA ARG A 36 -6.70 6.46 5.53
C ARG A 36 -6.11 7.22 4.36
N PRO A 37 -6.72 8.33 3.91
CA PRO A 37 -6.10 9.19 2.93
C PRO A 37 -4.86 9.87 3.53
N ALA A 38 -3.78 9.95 2.75
CA ALA A 38 -2.56 10.67 3.08
C ALA A 38 -2.06 11.45 1.86
N PHE A 39 -1.09 12.35 2.07
CA PHE A 39 -0.46 13.05 0.97
C PHE A 39 0.24 12.02 0.05
N LEU A 40 -0.15 11.98 -1.22
CA LEU A 40 0.30 11.03 -2.26
C LEU A 40 -0.15 9.57 -2.11
N GLY A 41 -1.23 9.28 -1.37
CA GLY A 41 -1.82 7.94 -1.40
C GLY A 41 -2.71 7.61 -0.22
N ASN A 42 -2.75 6.32 0.11
CA ASN A 42 -3.43 5.83 1.31
C ASN A 42 -2.44 5.20 2.29
N VAL A 43 -2.69 5.41 3.57
CA VAL A 43 -2.05 4.69 4.66
C VAL A 43 -2.96 3.55 5.08
N TYR A 44 -2.40 2.36 5.19
CA TYR A 44 -3.12 1.16 5.60
C TYR A 44 -2.74 0.83 7.04
N LEU A 45 -3.74 0.59 7.88
CA LEU A 45 -3.59 0.32 9.29
C LEU A 45 -4.24 -1.03 9.60
N LEU A 46 -3.54 -1.91 10.31
CA LEU A 46 -4.09 -3.14 10.90
C LEU A 46 -3.93 -3.02 12.41
N ASP A 47 -5.01 -3.16 13.16
CA ASP A 47 -5.01 -3.00 14.62
C ASP A 47 -4.34 -1.68 15.08
N GLY A 48 -4.66 -0.58 14.38
CA GLY A 48 -4.07 0.75 14.64
C GLY A 48 -2.60 0.91 14.23
N LYS A 49 -1.92 -0.13 13.76
CA LYS A 49 -0.52 -0.08 13.31
C LYS A 49 -0.42 0.08 11.80
N ARG A 50 0.45 0.99 11.34
CA ARG A 50 0.71 1.16 9.92
C ARG A 50 1.37 -0.09 9.36
N ILE A 51 0.78 -0.63 8.30
CA ILE A 51 1.33 -1.78 7.57
C ILE A 51 1.84 -1.34 6.19
N ASN A 52 2.92 -1.98 5.76
CA ASN A 52 3.48 -1.78 4.42
C ASN A 52 2.89 -2.79 3.43
N LEU A 53 3.26 -2.66 2.16
CA LEU A 53 2.74 -3.49 1.09
C LEU A 53 3.07 -4.98 1.27
N GLN A 54 4.26 -5.29 1.77
CA GLN A 54 4.72 -6.66 2.00
C GLN A 54 3.95 -7.34 3.13
N VAL A 55 3.69 -6.61 4.21
CA VAL A 55 2.88 -7.07 5.34
C VAL A 55 1.44 -7.28 4.88
N MET A 56 0.88 -6.35 4.10
CA MET A 56 -0.44 -6.54 3.48
C MET A 56 -0.47 -7.82 2.62
N GLN A 57 0.54 -8.03 1.77
CA GLN A 57 0.62 -9.21 0.93
C GLN A 57 0.69 -10.50 1.74
N TRP A 58 1.47 -10.52 2.82
CA TRP A 58 1.57 -11.67 3.72
C TRP A 58 0.22 -11.97 4.39
N PHE A 59 -0.47 -10.97 4.95
CA PHE A 59 -1.79 -11.15 5.57
C PHE A 59 -2.87 -11.58 4.57
N MET A 60 -2.74 -11.17 3.30
CA MET A 60 -3.71 -11.50 2.26
C MET A 60 -3.44 -12.84 1.58
N THR A 61 -2.39 -13.59 1.98
CA THR A 61 -2.00 -14.86 1.32
C THR A 61 -3.13 -15.89 1.30
N ASP A 62 -3.91 -15.96 2.38
CA ASP A 62 -5.04 -16.89 2.52
C ASP A 62 -6.31 -16.42 1.78
N HIS A 63 -6.27 -15.23 1.18
CA HIS A 63 -7.39 -14.58 0.51
C HIS A 63 -7.08 -14.34 -0.98
N PRO A 64 -7.33 -15.31 -1.88
CA PRO A 64 -6.80 -15.30 -3.25
C PRO A 64 -7.18 -14.04 -4.04
N LEU A 65 -8.41 -13.56 -3.89
CA LEU A 65 -8.88 -12.34 -4.57
C LEU A 65 -8.19 -11.06 -4.06
N ALA A 66 -7.83 -11.00 -2.77
CA ALA A 66 -7.07 -9.88 -2.22
C ALA A 66 -5.58 -9.99 -2.59
N TYR A 67 -5.05 -11.21 -2.58
CA TYR A 67 -3.66 -11.53 -2.91
C TYR A 67 -3.29 -11.15 -4.35
N ASP A 68 -4.16 -11.45 -5.32
CA ASP A 68 -3.89 -11.11 -6.72
C ASP A 68 -3.81 -9.60 -6.94
N GLN A 69 -4.70 -8.84 -6.28
CA GLN A 69 -4.72 -7.39 -6.38
C GLN A 69 -3.49 -6.78 -5.71
N ILE A 70 -3.10 -7.26 -4.52
CA ILE A 70 -1.94 -6.70 -3.80
C ILE A 70 -0.62 -7.06 -4.48
N ARG A 71 -0.53 -8.23 -5.13
CA ARG A 71 0.60 -8.60 -5.99
C ARG A 71 0.68 -7.69 -7.22
N GLY A 72 -0.45 -7.39 -7.85
CA GLY A 72 -0.53 -6.42 -8.94
C GLY A 72 -0.04 -5.04 -8.51
N ALA A 73 -0.44 -4.58 -7.32
CA ALA A 73 0.08 -3.34 -6.74
C ALA A 73 1.60 -3.37 -6.56
N ALA A 74 2.16 -4.46 -6.02
CA ALA A 74 3.59 -4.59 -5.79
C ALA A 74 4.41 -4.51 -7.08
N VAL A 75 3.96 -5.21 -8.13
CA VAL A 75 4.61 -5.14 -9.45
C VAL A 75 4.50 -3.72 -10.03
N THR A 76 3.33 -3.11 -9.94
CA THR A 76 3.11 -1.76 -10.47
C THR A 76 3.93 -0.70 -9.74
N ASP A 77 4.06 -0.80 -8.41
CA ASP A 77 4.94 0.06 -7.60
C ASP A 77 6.42 -0.09 -8.02
N GLN A 78 6.88 -1.33 -8.23
CA GLN A 78 8.25 -1.57 -8.68
C GLN A 78 8.50 -0.94 -10.06
N MET A 79 7.56 -1.10 -10.98
CA MET A 79 7.63 -0.46 -12.31
C MET A 79 7.59 1.07 -12.22
N ALA A 80 6.81 1.62 -11.30
CA ALA A 80 6.78 3.06 -11.06
C ALA A 80 8.14 3.59 -10.58
N VAL A 81 8.77 2.91 -9.61
CA VAL A 81 10.12 3.26 -9.13
C VAL A 81 11.16 3.19 -10.26
N ILE A 82 11.09 2.17 -11.11
CA ILE A 82 11.95 2.07 -12.29
C ILE A 82 11.70 3.24 -13.24
N GLY A 83 10.44 3.58 -13.52
CA GLY A 83 10.05 4.71 -14.35
C GLY A 83 10.58 6.04 -13.82
N TYR A 84 10.48 6.26 -12.50
CA TYR A 84 11.01 7.46 -11.86
C TYR A 84 12.53 7.55 -11.93
N THR A 85 13.23 6.45 -11.65
CA THR A 85 14.69 6.42 -11.64
C THR A 85 15.26 6.55 -13.04
N ALA A 86 14.79 5.74 -13.99
CA ALA A 86 15.22 5.81 -15.38
C ALA A 86 14.83 7.14 -16.02
N GLY A 87 13.56 7.55 -15.88
CA GLY A 87 13.06 8.82 -16.40
C GLY A 87 13.80 10.02 -15.82
N GLY A 88 14.04 10.03 -14.51
CA GLY A 88 14.78 11.10 -13.84
C GLY A 88 16.24 11.19 -14.30
N LEU A 89 16.93 10.05 -14.45
CA LEU A 89 18.30 10.02 -14.97
C LEU A 89 18.38 10.50 -16.42
N ILE A 90 17.46 10.06 -17.26
CA ILE A 90 17.38 10.48 -18.67
C ILE A 90 17.09 11.98 -18.75
N PHE A 91 16.16 12.48 -17.93
CA PHE A 91 15.81 13.91 -17.89
C PHE A 91 17.01 14.77 -17.48
N LEU A 92 17.71 14.37 -16.41
CA LEU A 92 18.91 15.06 -15.94
C LEU A 92 20.04 15.01 -16.99
N SER A 93 20.20 13.87 -17.66
CA SER A 93 21.18 13.72 -18.73
C SER A 93 20.86 14.65 -19.91
N GLY A 94 19.59 14.72 -20.30
CA GLY A 94 19.12 15.66 -21.33
C GLY A 94 19.35 17.12 -20.93
N TYR A 95 19.10 17.47 -19.67
CA TYR A 95 19.37 18.82 -19.17
C TYR A 95 20.86 19.20 -19.24
N LEU A 96 21.76 18.26 -18.90
CA LEU A 96 23.20 18.48 -18.98
C LEU A 96 23.68 18.58 -20.44
N ILE A 97 23.22 17.67 -21.30
CA ILE A 97 23.58 17.65 -22.73
C ILE A 97 23.02 18.87 -23.46
N GLY A 98 21.84 19.35 -23.07
CA GLY A 98 21.19 20.54 -23.64
C GLY A 98 22.00 21.82 -23.51
N GLN A 99 23.00 21.85 -22.63
CA GLN A 99 23.95 22.96 -22.54
C GLN A 99 24.99 22.95 -23.68
N GLN A 100 25.23 21.79 -24.31
CA GLN A 100 26.16 21.62 -25.44
C GLN A 100 25.44 21.42 -26.77
N ASP A 101 24.40 20.59 -26.78
CA ASP A 101 23.56 20.31 -27.94
C ASP A 101 22.08 20.35 -27.53
N GLN A 102 21.43 21.46 -27.88
CA GLN A 102 20.03 21.68 -27.54
C GLN A 102 19.08 20.66 -28.17
N GLY A 103 19.39 20.12 -29.36
CA GLY A 103 18.52 19.16 -30.04
C GLY A 103 18.46 17.86 -29.26
N THR A 104 19.62 17.24 -29.09
CA THR A 104 19.74 15.99 -28.32
C THR A 104 19.31 16.17 -26.87
N GLY A 105 19.64 17.31 -26.25
CA GLY A 105 19.25 17.60 -24.87
C GLY A 105 17.73 17.70 -24.68
N ASN A 106 17.04 18.40 -25.58
CA ASN A 106 15.58 18.55 -25.52
C ASN A 106 14.86 17.21 -25.72
N ASP A 107 15.30 16.39 -26.67
CA ASP A 107 14.73 15.06 -26.92
C ASP A 107 14.88 14.14 -25.70
N LEU A 108 16.06 14.14 -25.07
CA LEU A 108 16.31 13.39 -23.84
C LEU A 108 15.50 13.93 -22.66
N MET A 109 15.37 15.24 -22.51
CA MET A 109 14.50 15.82 -21.48
C MET A 109 13.05 15.40 -21.68
N LEU A 110 12.55 15.39 -22.92
CA LEU A 110 11.18 14.99 -23.22
C LEU A 110 10.97 13.49 -22.96
N MET A 111 11.93 12.64 -23.34
CA MET A 111 11.91 11.21 -23.06
C MET A 111 11.97 10.92 -21.55
N GLY A 112 12.84 11.61 -20.82
CA GLY A 112 12.95 11.49 -19.37
C GLY A 112 11.69 11.97 -18.65
N GLY A 113 11.12 13.09 -19.11
CA GLY A 113 9.85 13.63 -18.63
C GLY A 113 8.68 12.65 -18.85
N ALA A 114 8.63 12.00 -20.02
CA ALA A 114 7.66 10.95 -20.30
C ALA A 114 7.82 9.75 -19.35
N GLY A 115 9.06 9.34 -19.05
CA GLY A 115 9.36 8.28 -18.08
C GLY A 115 8.91 8.63 -16.64
N LEU A 116 9.16 9.87 -16.20
CA LEU A 116 8.67 10.38 -14.91
C LEU A 116 7.13 10.39 -14.86
N GLY A 117 6.48 10.83 -15.95
CA GLY A 117 5.03 10.80 -16.09
C GLY A 117 4.46 9.39 -16.01
N ALA A 118 5.05 8.44 -16.74
CA ALA A 118 4.66 7.04 -16.69
C ALA A 118 4.78 6.46 -15.27
N GLY A 119 5.87 6.77 -14.55
CA GLY A 119 6.03 6.37 -13.14
C GLY A 119 4.91 6.91 -12.24
N PHE A 120 4.47 8.14 -12.47
CA PHE A 120 3.33 8.74 -11.76
C PHE A 120 2.01 8.04 -12.06
N PHE A 121 1.71 7.77 -13.33
CA PHE A 121 0.51 7.01 -13.71
C PHE A 121 0.49 5.61 -13.10
N LEU A 122 1.62 4.91 -13.11
CA LEU A 122 1.74 3.59 -12.48
C LEU A 122 1.49 3.65 -10.97
N THR A 123 1.98 4.69 -10.29
CA THR A 123 1.71 4.91 -8.85
C THR A 123 0.22 5.07 -8.57
N LEU A 124 -0.51 5.80 -9.42
CA LEU A 124 -1.98 5.92 -9.30
C LEU A 124 -2.69 4.58 -9.49
N ILE A 125 -2.28 3.80 -10.49
CA ILE A 125 -2.83 2.48 -10.76
C ILE A 125 -2.58 1.55 -9.57
N SER A 126 -1.36 1.53 -9.04
CA SER A 126 -1.00 0.75 -7.86
C SER A 126 -1.85 1.10 -6.65
N ASN A 127 -2.09 2.40 -6.40
CA ASN A 127 -2.98 2.84 -5.32
C ASN A 127 -4.43 2.30 -5.48
N GLY A 128 -4.91 2.20 -6.72
CA GLY A 128 -6.19 1.56 -7.04
C GLY A 128 -6.20 0.06 -6.68
N TYR A 129 -5.16 -0.67 -7.04
CA TYR A 129 -5.00 -2.09 -6.68
C TYR A 129 -4.95 -2.31 -5.17
N LYS A 130 -4.17 -1.52 -4.43
CA LYS A 130 -4.08 -1.61 -2.96
C LYS A 130 -5.45 -1.40 -2.30
N ARG A 131 -6.22 -0.41 -2.78
CA ARG A 131 -7.57 -0.14 -2.28
C ARG A 131 -8.52 -1.31 -2.54
N ARG A 132 -8.47 -1.92 -3.74
CA ARG A 132 -9.28 -3.10 -4.07
C ARG A 132 -8.90 -4.32 -3.24
N ALA A 133 -7.61 -4.56 -3.03
CA ALA A 133 -7.12 -5.66 -2.22
C ALA A 133 -7.67 -5.59 -0.78
N VAL A 134 -7.62 -4.40 -0.15
CA VAL A 134 -8.17 -4.18 1.19
C VAL A 134 -9.69 -4.38 1.22
N LEU A 135 -10.41 -3.93 0.18
CA LEU A 135 -11.85 -4.15 0.10
C LEU A 135 -12.21 -5.63 0.04
N PHE A 136 -11.49 -6.42 -0.76
CA PHE A 136 -11.71 -7.87 -0.84
C PHE A 136 -11.35 -8.57 0.47
N TYR A 137 -10.21 -8.24 1.05
CA TYR A 137 -9.78 -8.79 2.34
C TYR A 137 -10.80 -8.53 3.46
N ASN A 138 -11.20 -7.27 3.64
CA ASN A 138 -12.17 -6.90 4.67
C ASN A 138 -13.55 -7.53 4.43
N LYS A 139 -13.94 -7.73 3.16
CA LYS A 139 -15.19 -8.43 2.83
C LYS A 139 -15.11 -9.89 3.28
N ASP A 140 -13.99 -10.54 3.05
CA ASP A 140 -13.81 -11.95 3.39
C ASP A 140 -13.75 -12.15 4.91
N ILE A 141 -12.95 -11.35 5.63
CA ILE A 141 -12.89 -11.37 7.10
C ILE A 141 -14.28 -11.16 7.74
N ARG A 142 -15.09 -10.26 7.18
CA ARG A 142 -16.47 -10.06 7.66
C ARG A 142 -17.35 -11.29 7.44
N GLN A 143 -17.16 -12.03 6.34
CA GLN A 143 -17.90 -13.26 6.09
C GLN A 143 -17.47 -14.40 7.02
N PHE A 144 -16.17 -14.53 7.31
CA PHE A 144 -15.66 -15.48 8.30
C PHE A 144 -16.26 -15.21 9.69
N HIS A 145 -16.19 -13.96 10.18
CA HIS A 145 -16.76 -13.61 11.48
C HIS A 145 -18.29 -13.76 11.56
N GLN A 146 -19.00 -13.61 10.44
CA GLN A 146 -20.44 -13.88 10.40
C GLN A 146 -20.77 -15.37 10.46
N LYS A 147 -19.96 -16.23 9.84
CA LYS A 147 -20.10 -17.69 9.91
C LYS A 147 -19.82 -18.21 11.33
N ASP A 148 -18.79 -17.71 12.00
CA ASP A 148 -18.46 -18.15 13.36
C ASP A 148 -19.52 -17.74 14.39
N LYS A 149 -20.16 -16.57 14.22
CA LYS A 149 -21.28 -16.16 15.08
C LYS A 149 -22.53 -17.03 14.90
N ASN A 150 -22.68 -17.72 13.77
CA ASN A 150 -23.81 -18.61 13.50
C ASN A 150 -23.61 -20.03 14.07
N VAL A 151 -22.41 -20.36 14.57
CA VAL A 151 -22.12 -21.65 15.22
C VAL A 151 -22.00 -21.44 16.73
N GLY A 152 -23.15 -21.30 17.39
CA GLY A 152 -23.21 -21.22 18.86
C GLY A 152 -23.49 -22.58 19.49
N LEU A 153 -22.51 -23.16 20.19
CA LEU A 153 -22.78 -24.23 21.16
C LEU A 153 -23.47 -23.61 22.38
N LYS A 154 -24.80 -23.79 22.49
CA LYS A 154 -25.54 -23.39 23.68
C LYS A 154 -25.45 -24.50 24.71
N PHE A 155 -24.69 -24.25 25.77
CA PHE A 155 -24.67 -25.09 26.97
C PHE A 155 -25.79 -24.62 27.90
N GLY A 156 -26.83 -25.43 28.04
CA GLY A 156 -27.91 -25.18 28.99
C GLY A 156 -27.90 -26.24 30.09
N ILE A 157 -27.93 -25.81 31.35
CA ILE A 157 -28.23 -26.69 32.48
C ILE A 157 -29.74 -26.57 32.71
N GLY A 158 -30.49 -27.60 32.32
CA GLY A 158 -31.92 -27.72 32.61
C GLY A 158 -32.15 -28.48 33.91
N GLU A 159 -33.33 -28.35 34.51
CA GLU A 159 -33.69 -29.00 35.79
C GLU A 159 -33.54 -30.53 35.80
N ASN A 160 -33.35 -31.17 34.63
CA ASN A 160 -33.15 -32.62 34.47
C ASN A 160 -31.77 -33.03 33.93
N GLY A 161 -30.76 -32.13 33.91
CA GLY A 161 -29.38 -32.46 33.55
C GLY A 161 -28.71 -31.51 32.54
N PHE A 162 -27.49 -31.87 32.11
CA PHE A 162 -26.74 -31.13 31.09
C PHE A 162 -27.34 -31.36 29.70
N THR A 163 -27.85 -30.30 29.08
CA THR A 163 -28.28 -30.31 27.67
C THR A 163 -27.23 -29.61 26.80
N LEU A 164 -26.68 -30.36 25.86
CA LEU A 164 -25.81 -29.87 24.80
C LEU A 164 -26.67 -29.72 23.54
N ALA A 165 -26.98 -28.48 23.17
CA ALA A 165 -27.70 -28.16 21.94
C ALA A 165 -26.73 -27.49 20.96
N ALA A 166 -26.35 -28.23 19.92
CA ALA A 166 -25.70 -27.66 18.76
C ALA A 166 -26.79 -27.09 17.84
N SER A 167 -26.87 -25.77 17.75
CA SER A 167 -27.79 -25.10 16.83
C SER A 167 -27.04 -24.80 15.53
N PHE A 168 -27.48 -25.42 14.44
CA PHE A 168 -27.06 -25.10 13.09
C PHE A 168 -28.23 -24.36 12.44
N TYR A 169 -28.07 -23.06 12.16
CA TYR A 169 -29.05 -22.24 11.43
C TYR A 169 -28.66 -22.12 9.96
#